data_AF-A0AAD4KIN6-F1
#
_entry.id   AF-A0AAD4KIN6-F1
#
_cell.length_a   1.000
_cell.length_b   1.000
_cell.length_c   1.000
_cell.angle_alpha   90.00
_cell.angle_beta   90.00
_cell.angle_gamma   90.00
#
_symmetry.space_group_name_H-M   'P 1'
#
loop_
_entity.id
_entity.type
_entity.pdbx_description
1 polymer ?
#
loop_
_entity_poly.entity_id
_entity_poly.type
_entity_poly.pdbx_seq_one_letter_code
_entity_poly.pdbx_strand_id
1 'polypeptide(L)'
;MSYGGDDGNRGYGDQQFRGNYGASAPDFSDLASHAQNHGGSNSSYFNQAANFLQQNHGNIANQEVDQDHAVNAHKKLYGGEGGGPTDSNELGAGAALQALKKFSGGAGGGGQNQLIGLAMAEAEKLFDQHSANGNATGDKQSAINSAAEMAFKLYSKGQGSGLGGTGGPAGLMGLASKFLS
;
A
#
# COMPACT_ATOMS: atom_id res chain seq x y z
N MET A 1 -21.88 -64.48 2.84
CA MET A 1 -21.18 -63.40 2.10
C MET A 1 -21.84 -62.08 2.46
N SER A 2 -21.06 -61.12 2.98
CA SER A 2 -21.52 -59.79 3.37
C SER A 2 -21.04 -58.77 2.34
N TYR A 3 -21.91 -57.89 1.88
CA TYR A 3 -21.61 -56.82 0.92
C TYR A 3 -21.54 -55.46 1.64
N GLY A 4 -20.34 -54.90 1.73
CA GLY A 4 -20.06 -53.47 1.88
C GLY A 4 -19.03 -53.15 0.78
N GLY A 5 -19.05 -52.02 0.07
CA GLY A 5 -19.32 -50.64 0.47
C GLY A 5 -18.11 -49.83 -0.04
N ASP A 6 -18.36 -48.58 -0.44
CA ASP A 6 -17.38 -47.50 -0.71
C ASP A 6 -16.77 -47.33 -2.12
N ASP A 7 -17.41 -46.43 -2.86
CA ASP A 7 -16.88 -45.15 -3.36
C ASP A 7 -15.49 -45.09 -4.02
N GLY A 8 -15.49 -45.24 -5.35
CA GLY A 8 -14.37 -44.86 -6.22
C GLY A 8 -14.63 -43.55 -6.97
N ASN A 9 -14.83 -42.43 -6.26
CA ASN A 9 -14.88 -41.10 -6.89
C ASN A 9 -13.43 -40.57 -7.10
N ARG A 10 -12.84 -40.91 -8.24
CA ARG A 10 -11.58 -40.32 -8.72
C ARG A 10 -11.87 -39.00 -9.43
N GLY A 11 -11.92 -37.93 -8.65
CA GLY A 11 -12.02 -36.56 -9.13
C GLY A 11 -10.81 -35.72 -8.72
N TYR A 12 -10.06 -35.27 -9.73
CA TYR A 12 -9.39 -33.96 -9.83
C TYR A 12 -8.45 -33.45 -8.74
N GLY A 13 -7.25 -33.05 -9.19
CA GLY A 13 -6.70 -31.74 -8.83
C GLY A 13 -5.68 -31.75 -7.71
N ASP A 14 -4.42 -31.69 -8.10
CA ASP A 14 -3.37 -30.85 -7.53
C ASP A 14 -3.74 -30.08 -6.25
N GLN A 15 -3.27 -30.58 -5.10
CA GLN A 15 -3.06 -29.76 -3.91
C GLN A 15 -1.93 -30.38 -3.08
N GLN A 16 -0.74 -30.46 -3.69
CA GLN A 16 0.48 -30.67 -2.93
C GLN A 16 0.96 -29.32 -2.40
N PHE A 17 0.42 -28.96 -1.24
CA PHE A 17 0.93 -27.89 -0.40
C PHE A 17 2.37 -28.24 0.03
N ARG A 18 3.34 -27.61 -0.64
CA ARG A 18 4.75 -27.60 -0.28
C ARG A 18 5.17 -26.16 -0.05
N GLY A 19 5.70 -25.87 1.14
CA GLY A 19 6.60 -24.74 1.36
C GLY A 19 6.12 -23.69 2.36
N ASN A 20 6.42 -23.95 3.64
CA ASN A 20 6.57 -22.92 4.65
C ASN A 20 7.98 -22.30 4.54
N TYR A 21 8.17 -21.26 3.73
CA TYR A 21 9.21 -20.22 3.90
C TYR A 21 8.86 -18.97 3.07
N GLY A 22 8.87 -17.80 3.70
CA GLY A 22 8.91 -16.50 3.03
C GLY A 22 7.57 -15.79 2.97
N ALA A 23 7.49 -14.58 3.51
CA ALA A 23 6.40 -13.65 3.21
C ALA A 23 6.15 -13.68 1.70
N SER A 24 4.93 -14.05 1.26
CA SER A 24 4.53 -13.98 -0.14
C SER A 24 5.02 -12.65 -0.70
N ALA A 25 5.86 -12.71 -1.73
CA ALA A 25 6.32 -11.49 -2.39
C ALA A 25 5.07 -10.68 -2.76
N PRO A 26 5.04 -9.38 -2.44
CA PRO A 26 3.89 -8.56 -2.75
C PRO A 26 3.61 -8.62 -4.25
N ASP A 27 2.36 -8.93 -4.59
CA ASP A 27 1.90 -8.99 -5.98
C ASP A 27 1.35 -7.63 -6.37
N PHE A 28 2.08 -6.91 -7.23
CA PHE A 28 1.67 -5.60 -7.72
C PHE A 28 0.92 -5.67 -9.06
N SER A 29 0.58 -6.85 -9.56
CA SER A 29 -0.13 -7.01 -10.84
C SER A 29 -1.50 -6.30 -10.84
N ASP A 30 -2.22 -6.34 -9.71
CA ASP A 30 -3.49 -5.65 -9.51
C ASP A 30 -3.34 -4.17 -9.09
N LEU A 31 -2.11 -3.66 -8.98
CA LEU A 31 -1.86 -2.29 -8.54
C LEU A 31 -2.47 -1.27 -9.51
N ALA A 32 -2.27 -1.46 -10.81
CA ALA A 32 -2.83 -0.57 -11.83
C ALA A 32 -4.36 -0.58 -11.80
N SER A 33 -4.97 -1.76 -11.63
CA SER A 33 -6.41 -1.91 -11.50
C SER A 33 -6.96 -1.22 -10.24
N HIS A 34 -6.25 -1.29 -9.11
CA HIS A 34 -6.63 -0.55 -7.90
C HIS A 34 -6.48 0.96 -8.07
N ALA A 35 -5.38 1.44 -8.64
CA ALA A 35 -5.17 2.87 -8.86
C ALA A 35 -6.22 3.48 -9.80
N GLN A 36 -6.59 2.77 -10.87
CA GLN A 36 -7.66 3.16 -11.78
C GLN A 36 -9.01 3.28 -11.07
N ASN A 37 -9.34 2.32 -10.20
CA ASN A 37 -10.56 2.36 -9.40
C ASN A 37 -10.58 3.53 -8.38
N HIS A 38 -9.42 4.07 -8.03
CA HIS A 38 -9.28 5.23 -7.12
C HIS A 38 -9.05 6.57 -7.84
N GLY A 39 -9.25 6.62 -9.16
CA GLY A 39 -9.23 7.87 -9.95
C GLY A 39 -7.90 8.19 -10.62
N GLY A 40 -6.95 7.24 -10.68
CA GLY A 40 -5.74 7.36 -11.48
C GLY A 40 -6.01 7.21 -12.98
N SER A 41 -5.58 8.18 -13.80
CA SER A 41 -5.87 8.16 -15.24
C SER A 41 -4.83 7.39 -16.06
N ASN A 42 -3.59 7.24 -15.57
CA ASN A 42 -2.47 6.76 -16.37
C ASN A 42 -1.99 5.34 -16.01
N SER A 43 -2.67 4.32 -16.55
CA SER A 43 -2.32 2.88 -16.39
C SER A 43 -0.83 2.58 -16.64
N SER A 44 -0.20 3.23 -17.62
CA SER A 44 1.21 3.02 -17.95
C SER A 44 2.18 3.36 -16.81
N TYR A 45 1.95 4.47 -16.10
CA TYR A 45 2.80 4.84 -14.95
C TYR A 45 2.57 3.90 -13.78
N PHE A 46 1.32 3.47 -13.55
CA PHE A 46 1.02 2.51 -12.50
C PHE A 46 1.67 1.15 -12.76
N ASN A 47 1.63 0.66 -14.00
CA ASN A 47 2.30 -0.58 -14.40
C ASN A 47 3.83 -0.47 -14.27
N GLN A 48 4.41 0.67 -14.64
CA GLN A 48 5.85 0.88 -14.53
C GLN A 48 6.31 0.91 -13.06
N ALA A 49 5.56 1.60 -12.20
CA ALA A 49 5.82 1.60 -10.75
C ALA A 49 5.58 0.22 -10.14
N ALA A 50 4.54 -0.52 -10.55
CA ALA A 50 4.28 -1.90 -10.13
C ALA A 50 5.46 -2.81 -10.48
N ASN A 51 5.94 -2.76 -11.72
CA ASN A 51 7.11 -3.53 -12.16
C ASN A 51 8.37 -3.15 -11.39
N PHE A 52 8.58 -1.85 -11.17
CA PHE A 52 9.71 -1.36 -10.39
C PHE A 52 9.66 -1.86 -8.94
N LEU A 53 8.51 -1.79 -8.29
CA LEU A 53 8.28 -2.31 -6.95
C LEU A 53 8.46 -3.83 -6.93
N GLN A 54 7.91 -4.57 -7.88
CA GLN A 54 8.09 -6.02 -7.98
C GLN A 54 9.57 -6.40 -8.07
N GLN A 55 10.38 -5.65 -8.81
CA GLN A 55 11.81 -5.91 -8.96
C GLN A 55 12.63 -5.49 -7.72
N ASN A 56 12.21 -4.42 -7.03
CA ASN A 56 12.98 -3.79 -5.97
C ASN A 56 12.38 -3.95 -4.56
N HIS A 57 11.26 -4.66 -4.40
CA HIS A 57 10.51 -4.75 -3.14
C HIS A 57 11.38 -5.19 -1.97
N GLY A 58 12.28 -6.15 -2.17
CA GLY A 58 13.19 -6.63 -1.13
C GLY A 58 14.13 -5.54 -0.61
N ASN A 59 14.61 -4.66 -1.49
CA ASN A 59 15.46 -3.53 -1.11
C ASN A 59 14.64 -2.40 -0.49
N ILE A 60 13.49 -2.09 -1.09
CA ILE A 60 12.61 -0.99 -0.67
C ILE A 60 12.00 -1.26 0.71
N ALA A 61 11.59 -2.51 0.99
CA ALA A 61 11.05 -2.90 2.29
C ALA A 61 12.10 -2.89 3.41
N ASN A 62 13.38 -3.09 3.08
CA ASN A 62 14.49 -3.02 4.03
C ASN A 62 15.07 -1.60 4.19
N GLN A 63 14.73 -0.67 3.29
CA GLN A 63 15.16 0.72 3.43
C GLN A 63 14.43 1.41 4.57
N GLU A 64 15.18 2.23 5.31
CA GLU A 64 14.57 3.12 6.29
C GLU A 64 13.60 4.07 5.60
N VAL A 65 12.41 4.16 6.18
CA VAL A 65 11.37 5.07 5.74
C VAL A 65 11.67 6.42 6.35
N ASP A 66 11.95 7.42 5.52
CA ASP A 66 12.11 8.81 5.94
C ASP A 66 10.74 9.43 6.26
N GLN A 67 10.21 9.04 7.43
CA GLN A 67 8.93 9.51 7.94
C GLN A 67 8.97 11.01 8.24
N ASP A 68 10.13 11.53 8.68
CA ASP A 68 10.31 12.95 8.96
C ASP A 68 10.14 13.78 7.70
N HIS A 69 10.79 13.38 6.60
CA HIS A 69 10.59 14.01 5.29
C HIS A 69 9.13 13.94 4.84
N ALA A 70 8.50 12.78 4.99
CA ALA A 70 7.10 12.60 4.63
C ALA A 70 6.16 13.53 5.41
N VAL A 71 6.31 13.57 6.74
CA VAL A 71 5.48 14.39 7.63
C VAL A 71 5.69 15.87 7.34
N ASN A 72 6.94 16.27 7.07
CA ASN A 72 7.23 17.65 6.68
C ASN A 72 6.55 18.03 5.36
N ALA A 73 6.66 17.17 4.34
CA ALA A 73 6.00 17.38 3.06
C ALA A 73 4.47 17.41 3.18
N HIS A 74 3.88 16.51 3.98
CA HIS A 74 2.44 16.51 4.25
C HIS A 74 1.98 17.79 4.95
N LYS A 75 2.74 18.29 5.94
CA LYS A 75 2.47 19.58 6.60
C LYS A 75 2.56 20.75 5.62
N LYS A 76 3.57 20.78 4.75
CA LYS A 76 3.72 21.81 3.72
C LYS A 76 2.53 21.81 2.75
N LEU A 77 2.05 20.63 2.35
CA LEU A 77 0.97 20.48 1.37
C LEU A 77 -0.43 20.67 1.96
N TYR A 78 -0.68 20.22 3.18
CA TYR A 78 -2.02 20.17 3.80
C TYR A 78 -2.16 21.00 5.09
N GLY A 79 -1.07 21.54 5.63
CA GLY A 79 -1.03 22.29 6.89
C GLY A 79 -1.33 23.79 6.77
N GLY A 80 -1.62 24.29 5.56
CA GLY A 80 -2.04 25.68 5.35
C GLY A 80 -0.91 26.69 5.13
N GLU A 81 0.36 26.27 5.19
CA GLU A 81 1.50 27.08 4.74
C GLU A 81 1.65 26.93 3.22
N GLY A 82 0.82 27.69 2.50
CA GLY A 82 0.71 27.61 1.05
C GLY A 82 1.99 28.00 0.29
N GLY A 83 2.30 27.19 -0.72
CA GLY A 83 2.69 27.72 -2.04
C GLY A 83 4.17 27.86 -2.33
N GLY A 84 5.04 27.15 -1.62
CA GLY A 84 6.45 27.03 -2.01
C GLY A 84 6.66 26.05 -3.18
N PRO A 85 7.76 26.19 -3.95
CA PRO A 85 8.23 25.14 -4.85
C PRO A 85 8.31 23.82 -4.09
N THR A 86 7.71 22.78 -4.66
CA THR A 86 7.62 21.45 -4.07
C THR A 86 8.06 20.42 -5.09
N ASP A 87 9.06 19.64 -4.72
CA ASP A 87 9.62 18.61 -5.59
C ASP A 87 8.69 17.41 -5.71
N SER A 88 8.79 16.67 -6.82
CA SER A 88 8.08 15.41 -7.05
C SER A 88 8.15 14.46 -5.85
N ASN A 89 9.29 14.38 -5.16
CA ASN A 89 9.45 13.53 -3.97
C ASN A 89 8.63 14.01 -2.78
N GLU A 90 8.58 15.32 -2.51
CA GLU A 90 7.74 15.89 -1.44
C GLU A 90 6.26 15.71 -1.76
N LEU A 91 5.87 15.95 -3.03
CA LEU A 91 4.50 15.72 -3.51
C LEU A 91 4.08 14.26 -3.30
N GLY A 92 4.94 13.33 -3.70
CA GLY A 92 4.69 11.90 -3.55
C GLY A 92 4.62 11.47 -2.08
N ALA A 93 5.53 11.99 -1.25
CA ALA A 93 5.57 11.67 0.17
C ALA A 93 4.33 12.17 0.94
N GLY A 94 3.90 13.41 0.66
CA GLY A 94 2.68 13.97 1.23
C GLY A 94 1.41 13.23 0.76
N ALA A 95 1.37 12.85 -0.51
CA ALA A 95 0.30 12.04 -1.07
C ALA A 95 0.19 10.66 -0.39
N ALA A 96 1.32 9.99 -0.18
CA ALA A 96 1.38 8.70 0.49
C ALA A 96 0.88 8.77 1.94
N LEU A 97 1.23 9.81 2.69
CA LEU A 97 0.71 10.01 4.05
C LEU A 97 -0.77 10.35 4.08
N GLN A 98 -1.24 11.15 3.12
CA GLN A 98 -2.66 11.46 3.01
C GLN A 98 -3.46 10.20 2.66
N ALA A 99 -2.96 9.36 1.76
CA ALA A 99 -3.53 8.06 1.45
C ALA A 99 -3.51 7.13 2.66
N LEU A 100 -2.40 7.08 3.41
CA LEU A 100 -2.30 6.31 4.66
C LEU A 100 -3.32 6.77 5.69
N LYS A 101 -3.51 8.09 5.84
CA LYS A 101 -4.52 8.65 6.74
C LYS A 101 -5.93 8.24 6.32
N LYS A 102 -6.27 8.35 5.03
CA LYS A 102 -7.56 7.91 4.49
C LYS A 102 -7.77 6.40 4.67
N PHE A 103 -6.71 5.62 4.45
CA PHE A 103 -6.70 4.18 4.61
C PHE A 103 -6.91 3.76 6.08
N SER A 104 -6.19 4.38 7.02
CA SER A 104 -6.29 4.10 8.46
C SER A 104 -7.57 4.65 9.12
N GLY A 105 -8.18 5.70 8.57
CA GLY A 105 -9.26 6.46 9.21
C GLY A 105 -10.68 5.96 8.97
N GLY A 106 -10.89 4.87 8.23
CA GLY A 106 -12.25 4.37 7.93
C GLY A 106 -12.37 3.42 6.73
N ALA A 107 -11.30 3.28 5.94
CA ALA A 107 -11.24 2.33 4.82
C ALA A 107 -10.37 1.09 5.15
N GLY A 108 -10.22 0.79 6.45
CA GLY A 108 -9.23 -0.14 7.04
C GLY A 108 -9.47 -1.64 6.81
N GLY A 109 -9.74 -2.02 5.55
CA GLY A 109 -9.77 -3.41 5.09
C GLY A 109 -9.08 -3.63 3.74
N GLY A 110 -8.46 -2.61 3.16
CA GLY A 110 -7.80 -2.70 1.86
C GLY A 110 -6.41 -3.34 1.93
N GLY A 111 -6.02 -4.07 0.88
CA GLY A 111 -4.66 -4.61 0.77
C GLY A 111 -3.60 -3.54 0.48
N GLN A 112 -2.34 -3.94 0.50
CA GLN A 112 -1.18 -3.13 0.11
C GLN A 112 -1.41 -2.32 -1.18
N ASN A 113 -1.91 -2.98 -2.21
CA ASN A 113 -2.13 -2.40 -3.54
C ASN A 113 -3.15 -1.26 -3.51
N GLN A 114 -4.11 -1.32 -2.59
CA GLN A 114 -5.10 -0.27 -2.43
C GLN A 114 -4.48 0.99 -1.81
N LEU A 115 -3.64 0.84 -0.78
CA LEU A 115 -2.92 1.97 -0.19
C LEU A 115 -2.00 2.62 -1.21
N ILE A 116 -1.21 1.82 -1.91
CA ILE A 116 -0.26 2.29 -2.93
C ILE A 116 -1.01 2.96 -4.08
N GLY A 117 -2.07 2.33 -4.61
CA GLY A 117 -2.88 2.92 -5.67
C GLY A 117 -3.52 4.26 -5.27
N LEU A 118 -4.00 4.37 -4.03
CA LEU A 118 -4.55 5.62 -3.50
C LEU A 118 -3.47 6.71 -3.38
N ALA A 119 -2.28 6.35 -2.89
CA ALA A 119 -1.14 7.26 -2.78
C ALA A 119 -0.72 7.80 -4.15
N MET A 120 -0.64 6.93 -5.14
CA MET A 120 -0.25 7.29 -6.50
C MET A 120 -1.28 8.19 -7.18
N ALA A 121 -2.59 7.89 -7.01
CA ALA A 121 -3.67 8.73 -7.53
C ALA A 121 -3.68 10.13 -6.88
N GLU A 122 -3.45 10.21 -5.57
CA GLU A 122 -3.35 11.49 -4.86
C GLU A 122 -2.10 12.27 -5.32
N ALA A 123 -0.98 11.58 -5.58
CA ALA A 123 0.26 12.19 -6.06
C ALA A 123 0.11 12.76 -7.47
N GLU A 124 -0.55 12.02 -8.38
CA GLU A 124 -0.90 12.50 -9.71
C GLU A 124 -1.70 13.81 -9.64
N LYS A 125 -2.74 13.82 -8.80
CA LYS A 125 -3.59 14.99 -8.60
C LYS A 125 -2.83 16.18 -8.00
N LEU A 126 -2.04 15.95 -6.96
CA LEU A 126 -1.25 17.00 -6.31
C LEU A 126 -0.21 17.59 -7.24
N PHE A 127 0.46 16.75 -8.04
CA PHE A 127 1.42 17.19 -9.04
C PHE A 127 0.74 18.03 -10.11
N ASP A 128 -0.40 17.59 -10.67
CA ASP A 128 -1.13 18.39 -11.67
C ASP A 128 -1.57 19.75 -11.11
N GLN A 129 -2.01 19.79 -9.85
CA GLN A 129 -2.36 21.04 -9.18
C GLN A 129 -1.16 21.97 -8.99
N HIS A 130 -0.02 21.44 -8.52
CA HIS A 130 1.19 22.25 -8.30
C HIS A 130 1.85 22.66 -9.61
N SER A 131 1.86 21.77 -10.61
CA SER A 131 2.38 22.03 -11.96
C SER A 131 1.56 23.10 -12.66
N ALA A 132 0.23 23.09 -12.53
CA ALA A 132 -0.64 24.13 -13.08
C ALA A 132 -0.37 25.51 -12.45
N ASN A 133 0.08 25.54 -11.19
CA ASN A 133 0.43 26.77 -10.48
C ASN A 133 1.91 27.16 -10.62
N GLY A 134 2.72 26.42 -11.39
CA GLY A 134 4.16 26.67 -11.54
C GLY A 134 5.00 26.37 -10.30
N ASN A 135 4.45 25.62 -9.33
CA ASN A 135 5.07 25.32 -8.04
C ASN A 135 5.58 23.87 -7.93
N ALA A 136 5.32 23.02 -8.94
CA ALA A 136 5.89 21.66 -8.98
C ALA A 136 7.26 21.68 -9.66
N THR A 137 8.23 21.01 -9.05
CA THR A 137 9.55 20.76 -9.62
C THR A 137 9.75 19.27 -9.88
N GLY A 138 10.26 18.93 -11.07
CA GLY A 138 10.41 17.54 -11.53
C GLY A 138 9.23 17.04 -12.37
N ASP A 139 9.14 15.72 -12.52
CA ASP A 139 8.14 15.07 -13.37
C ASP A 139 7.06 14.35 -12.56
N LYS A 140 5.86 14.26 -13.14
CA LYS A 140 4.71 13.54 -12.60
C LYS A 140 5.06 12.09 -12.25
N GLN A 141 5.79 11.42 -13.13
CA GLN A 141 6.19 10.02 -12.94
C GLN A 141 7.04 9.84 -11.69
N SER A 142 7.98 10.76 -11.41
CA SER A 142 8.79 10.71 -10.19
C SER A 142 7.94 10.91 -8.94
N ALA A 143 6.91 11.76 -9.00
CA ALA A 143 6.01 11.98 -7.87
C ALA A 143 5.16 10.75 -7.57
N ILE A 144 4.63 10.13 -8.63
CA ILE A 144 3.87 8.88 -8.56
C ILE A 144 4.74 7.73 -8.02
N ASN A 145 5.97 7.58 -8.54
CA ASN A 145 6.90 6.55 -8.09
C ASN A 145 7.26 6.75 -6.61
N SER A 146 7.59 7.98 -6.21
CA SER A 146 7.92 8.33 -4.82
C SER A 146 6.75 8.04 -3.87
N ALA A 147 5.53 8.37 -4.27
CA ALA A 147 4.33 8.05 -3.50
C ALA A 147 4.14 6.53 -3.36
N ALA A 148 4.34 5.79 -4.45
CA ALA A 148 4.19 4.35 -4.47
C ALA A 148 5.20 3.65 -3.54
N GLU A 149 6.47 4.04 -3.65
CA GLU A 149 7.55 3.56 -2.79
C GLU A 149 7.27 3.88 -1.33
N MET A 150 6.90 5.12 -1.01
CA MET A 150 6.64 5.52 0.36
C MET A 150 5.43 4.81 0.95
N ALA A 151 4.35 4.67 0.19
CA ALA A 151 3.18 3.91 0.61
C ALA A 151 3.51 2.43 0.83
N PHE A 152 4.28 1.81 -0.08
CA PHE A 152 4.74 0.44 0.05
C PHE A 152 5.65 0.25 1.27
N LYS A 153 6.58 1.18 1.49
CA LYS A 153 7.46 1.25 2.65
C LYS A 153 6.67 1.34 3.95
N LEU A 154 5.70 2.26 4.04
CA LEU A 154 4.85 2.45 5.20
C LEU A 154 3.97 1.21 5.47
N TYR A 155 3.44 0.59 4.42
CA TYR A 155 2.69 -0.65 4.54
C TYR A 155 3.56 -1.81 5.03
N SER A 156 4.71 -2.02 4.39
CA SER A 156 5.66 -3.09 4.74
C SER A 156 6.18 -2.92 6.16
N LYS A 157 6.51 -1.69 6.55
CA LYS A 157 6.95 -1.36 7.92
C LYS A 157 5.79 -1.50 8.92
N GLY A 158 4.57 -1.12 8.55
CA GLY A 158 3.38 -1.35 9.37
C GLY A 158 3.09 -2.83 9.59
N GLN A 159 3.30 -3.66 8.57
CA GLN A 159 3.11 -5.11 8.65
C GLN A 159 4.26 -5.81 9.42
N GLY A 160 5.49 -5.31 9.29
CA GLY A 160 6.68 -5.83 10.00
C GLY A 160 6.84 -5.35 11.44
N SER A 161 6.33 -4.16 11.79
CA SER A 161 6.21 -3.66 13.17
C SER A 161 4.82 -3.93 13.72
N GLY A 162 4.47 -5.20 13.93
CA GLY A 162 3.45 -5.57 14.91
C GLY A 162 1.99 -5.17 14.65
N LEU A 163 1.59 -4.68 13.47
CA LEU A 163 0.15 -4.66 13.11
C LEU A 163 -0.35 -5.99 12.53
N GLY A 164 0.54 -6.98 12.35
CA GLY A 164 0.19 -8.39 12.15
C GLY A 164 -0.31 -9.10 13.42
N GLY A 165 -0.39 -8.40 14.55
CA GLY A 165 -1.03 -8.88 15.77
C GLY A 165 -1.90 -7.77 16.35
N THR A 166 -3.22 -7.98 16.38
CA THR A 166 -4.23 -7.16 17.11
C THR A 166 -4.79 -5.89 16.44
N GLY A 167 -4.72 -5.75 15.12
CA GLY A 167 -5.39 -4.68 14.36
C GLY A 167 -6.90 -4.84 14.14
N GLY A 168 -7.64 -5.43 15.08
CA GLY A 168 -9.10 -5.48 15.03
C GLY A 168 -9.69 -5.27 16.43
N PRO A 169 -10.96 -4.85 16.55
CA PRO A 169 -11.65 -4.73 17.84
C PRO A 169 -11.69 -6.05 18.67
N ALA A 170 -11.26 -7.17 18.08
CA ALA A 170 -10.97 -8.43 18.77
C ALA A 170 -9.82 -8.35 19.80
N GLY A 171 -8.91 -7.37 19.70
CA GLY A 171 -7.83 -7.15 20.67
C GLY A 171 -8.31 -6.73 22.06
N LEU A 172 -9.51 -6.15 22.18
CA LEU A 172 -10.13 -5.84 23.48
C LEU A 172 -10.94 -7.00 24.07
N MET A 173 -11.34 -7.98 23.24
CA MET A 173 -12.07 -9.16 23.71
C MET A 173 -11.16 -10.10 24.52
N GLY A 174 -9.84 -10.08 24.27
CA GLY A 174 -8.84 -10.83 25.05
C GLY A 174 -8.58 -10.27 26.46
N LEU A 175 -8.91 -8.99 26.72
CA LEU A 175 -8.82 -8.42 28.07
C LEU A 175 -10.13 -8.57 28.84
N ALA A 176 -11.28 -8.52 28.17
CA ALA A 176 -12.58 -8.77 28.81
C ALA A 176 -12.68 -10.19 29.39
N SER A 177 -12.13 -11.21 28.71
CA SER A 177 -12.10 -12.60 29.22
C SER A 177 -11.14 -12.82 30.41
N LYS A 178 -10.26 -11.86 30.71
CA LYS A 178 -9.35 -11.91 31.87
C LYS A 178 -9.87 -11.18 33.11
N PHE A 179 -10.97 -10.45 32.98
CA PHE A 179 -11.70 -9.87 34.12
C PHE A 179 -12.98 -10.64 34.45
N LEU A 180 -13.41 -11.58 33.59
CA LEU A 180 -14.53 -12.49 33.81
C LEU A 180 -14.11 -13.96 34.02
N SER A 181 -12.81 -14.24 34.14
CA SER A 181 -12.30 -15.53 34.63
C SER A 181 -11.68 -15.40 36.01
#